data_AF-A0A377D8Z9-F1
#
_entry.id   AF-A0A377D8Z9-F1
#
_cell.length_a   1.000
_cell.length_b   1.000
_cell.length_c   1.000
_cell.angle_alpha   90.00
_cell.angle_beta   90.00
_cell.angle_gamma   90.00
#
_symmetry.space_group_name_H-M   'P 1'
#
loop_
_entity.id
_entity.type
_entity.pdbx_description
1 polymer ?
#
loop_
_entity_poly.entity_id
_entity_poly.type
_entity_poly.pdbx_seq_one_letter_code
_entity_poly.pdbx_strand_id
1 'polypeptide(L)'
;MLAELLVATSLLTATLKFDGDITVQLQGDGPMNLAVINGNNNQQMRGVARVQGEIPENAGPENAGRQWLRGDHHYPERRRTLSGRGWSGRYTLAACLEDYFMRSEQLPTRLFIRTGDVDGKPGCRRYVVAGNACAKCPAGRL
;
A
#
# COMPACT_ATOMS: atom_id res chain seq x y z
N MET A 1 6.80 0.41 -5.96
CA MET A 1 6.76 -0.28 -4.64
C MET A 1 6.65 0.64 -3.43
N LEU A 2 7.69 1.36 -2.96
CA LEU A 2 7.59 2.16 -1.72
C LEU A 2 6.53 3.27 -1.80
N ALA A 3 6.45 3.95 -2.95
CA ALA A 3 5.42 4.95 -3.22
C ALA A 3 4.00 4.37 -3.19
N GLU A 4 3.80 3.15 -3.70
CA GLU A 4 2.51 2.47 -3.64
C GLU A 4 2.14 2.12 -2.20
N LEU A 5 3.11 1.66 -1.40
CA LEU A 5 2.93 1.36 0.01
C LEU A 5 2.60 2.63 0.80
N LEU A 6 3.27 3.74 0.50
CA LEU A 6 2.99 5.04 1.12
C LEU A 6 1.55 5.47 0.86
N VAL A 7 1.16 5.40 -0.41
CA VAL A 7 -0.21 5.68 -0.82
C VAL A 7 -1.16 4.78 -0.06
N ALA A 8 -1.01 3.46 -0.16
CA ALA A 8 -1.82 2.46 0.55
C ALA A 8 -2.03 2.79 2.03
N THR A 9 -0.95 3.07 2.76
CA THR A 9 -1.02 3.40 4.18
C THR A 9 -1.77 4.70 4.43
N SER A 10 -1.53 5.75 3.65
CA SER A 10 -2.25 7.02 3.75
C SER A 10 -3.77 6.85 3.56
N LEU A 11 -4.18 5.84 2.78
CA LEU A 11 -5.60 5.51 2.72
C LEU A 11 -6.13 4.86 3.97
N LEU A 12 -5.40 3.84 4.44
CA LEU A 12 -5.84 3.06 5.58
C LEU A 12 -6.05 4.00 6.76
N THR A 13 -5.15 5.00 6.89
CA THR A 13 -5.31 6.07 7.87
C THR A 13 -6.49 7.01 7.59
N ALA A 14 -6.82 7.31 6.33
CA ALA A 14 -7.98 8.15 6.01
C ALA A 14 -9.34 7.43 6.14
N THR A 15 -9.41 6.12 5.90
CA THR A 15 -10.68 5.36 5.88
C THR A 15 -11.07 4.79 7.22
N LEU A 16 -10.09 4.43 8.05
CA LEU A 16 -10.36 3.89 9.37
C LEU A 16 -10.56 5.09 10.30
N LYS A 17 -11.68 5.17 11.01
CA LYS A 17 -11.84 6.15 12.10
C LYS A 17 -10.95 5.67 13.26
N PHE A 18 -9.68 6.06 13.23
CA PHE A 18 -8.69 5.65 14.22
C PHE A 18 -7.97 6.88 14.78
N ASP A 19 -7.75 6.88 16.09
CA ASP A 19 -6.76 7.72 16.74
C ASP A 19 -5.57 6.82 17.08
N GLY A 20 -4.40 7.10 16.48
CA GLY A 20 -3.19 6.33 16.69
C GLY A 20 -2.30 6.20 15.45
N ASP A 21 -1.49 5.16 15.43
CA ASP A 21 -0.50 4.89 14.39
C ASP A 21 -0.78 3.55 13.69
N ILE A 22 -0.55 3.50 12.38
CA ILE A 22 -0.54 2.28 11.59
C ILE A 22 0.86 2.06 11.02
N THR A 23 1.35 0.83 11.09
CA THR A 23 2.57 0.41 10.40
C THR A 23 2.20 -0.64 9.37
N VAL A 24 2.42 -0.33 8.09
CA VAL A 24 2.23 -1.28 7.00
C VAL A 24 3.59 -1.70 6.48
N GLN A 25 3.83 -2.99 6.51
CA GLN A 25 5.08 -3.62 6.18
C GLN A 25 4.87 -4.62 5.06
N LEU A 26 5.69 -4.48 4.03
CA LEU A 26 5.88 -5.42 2.95
C LEU A 26 7.22 -6.12 3.18
N GLN A 27 7.19 -7.44 3.28
CA GLN A 27 8.39 -8.26 3.35
C GLN A 27 8.41 -9.21 2.18
N GLY A 28 9.60 -9.41 1.60
CA GLY A 28 9.79 -10.43 0.58
C GLY A 28 11.21 -10.96 0.48
N ASP A 29 11.39 -11.91 -0.43
CA ASP A 29 12.65 -12.62 -0.68
C ASP A 29 13.43 -12.09 -1.92
N GLY A 30 12.98 -10.97 -2.51
CA GLY A 30 13.68 -10.26 -3.58
C GLY A 30 14.74 -9.25 -3.08
N PRO A 31 15.40 -8.51 -4.00
CA PRO A 31 16.47 -7.55 -3.66
C PRO A 31 15.97 -6.40 -2.79
N MET A 32 14.68 -6.05 -2.85
CA MET A 32 14.03 -5.23 -1.82
C MET A 32 13.31 -6.16 -0.84
N ASN A 33 14.00 -6.57 0.23
CA ASN A 33 13.49 -7.58 1.16
C ASN A 33 12.52 -7.03 2.21
N LEU A 34 12.52 -5.72 2.43
CA LEU A 34 11.65 -5.07 3.40
C LEU A 34 11.31 -3.65 2.93
N ALA A 35 10.03 -3.31 2.95
CA ALA A 35 9.54 -1.94 2.88
C ALA A 35 8.53 -1.71 4.00
N VAL A 36 8.69 -0.63 4.75
CA VAL A 36 7.81 -0.29 5.88
C VAL A 36 7.37 1.15 5.73
N ILE A 37 6.08 1.40 5.87
CA ILE A 37 5.50 2.73 6.04
C ILE A 37 4.78 2.77 7.37
N ASN A 38 5.16 3.72 8.22
CA ASN A 38 4.37 4.13 9.37
C ASN A 38 3.57 5.39 8.99
N GLY A 39 2.31 5.46 9.41
CA GLY A 39 1.44 6.61 9.26
C GLY A 39 0.57 6.80 10.48
N ASN A 40 0.09 8.01 10.72
CA ASN A 40 -0.89 8.27 11.79
C ASN A 40 -2.15 8.98 11.27
N ASN A 41 -3.11 9.16 12.17
CA ASN A 41 -4.38 9.86 11.92
C ASN A 41 -4.18 11.30 11.41
N ASN A 42 -3.07 11.95 11.77
CA ASN A 42 -2.67 13.28 11.30
C ASN A 42 -1.99 13.24 9.91
N GLN A 43 -2.05 12.12 9.18
CA GLN A 43 -1.41 11.92 7.86
C GLN A 43 0.12 12.16 7.90
N GLN A 44 0.76 12.00 9.06
CA GLN A 44 2.21 12.06 9.16
C GLN A 44 2.77 10.70 8.77
N MET A 45 3.47 10.64 7.65
CA MET A 45 3.94 9.39 7.06
C MET A 45 5.47 9.30 7.11
N ARG A 46 6.00 8.12 7.42
CA ARG A 46 7.44 7.82 7.38
C ARG A 46 7.67 6.45 6.75
N GLY A 47 8.61 6.39 5.82
CA GLY A 47 8.90 5.18 5.07
C GLY A 47 10.37 4.81 5.09
N VAL A 48 10.64 3.51 5.19
CA VAL A 48 11.98 2.94 4.99
C VAL A 48 11.89 1.73 4.07
N ALA A 49 12.87 1.56 3.22
CA ALA A 49 13.07 0.35 2.44
C ALA A 49 14.47 -0.19 2.71
N ARG A 50 14.59 -1.52 2.81
CA ARG A 50 15.86 -2.23 2.87
C ARG A 50 16.06 -2.95 1.55
N VAL A 51 17.21 -2.69 0.97
CA VAL A 51 17.67 -3.29 -0.27
C VAL A 51 18.90 -4.12 0.06
N GLN A 52 18.92 -5.35 -0.42
CA GLN A 52 20.05 -6.28 -0.33
C GLN A 52 20.28 -6.88 -1.71
N GLY A 53 21.45 -6.62 -2.27
CA GLY A 53 21.78 -7.00 -3.64
C GLY A 53 21.43 -5.91 -4.66
N GLU A 54 21.50 -6.29 -5.92
CA GLU A 54 21.36 -5.37 -7.05
C GLU A 54 19.89 -5.31 -7.52
N ILE A 55 19.38 -4.10 -7.73
CA ILE A 55 18.04 -3.88 -8.27
C ILE A 55 18.18 -3.63 -9.77
N PRO A 56 17.60 -4.47 -10.64
CA PRO A 56 17.57 -4.23 -12.08
C PRO A 56 16.93 -2.87 -12.42
N GLU A 57 17.40 -2.21 -13.48
CA GLU A 57 16.93 -0.89 -13.90
C GLU A 57 15.40 -0.87 -14.18
N ASN A 58 14.85 -1.99 -14.62
CA ASN A 58 13.42 -2.20 -14.87
C ASN A 58 12.75 -3.10 -13.81
N ALA A 59 13.23 -3.07 -12.56
CA ALA A 59 12.68 -3.90 -11.50
C ALA A 59 11.21 -3.54 -11.21
N GLY A 60 10.31 -4.48 -11.49
CA GLY A 60 8.89 -4.42 -11.20
C GLY A 60 8.48 -5.22 -9.95
N PRO A 61 7.18 -5.25 -9.61
CA PRO A 61 6.65 -6.03 -8.47
C PRO A 61 6.99 -7.52 -8.53
N GLU A 62 7.20 -8.07 -9.72
CA GLU A 62 7.67 -9.43 -9.97
C GLU A 62 9.07 -9.69 -9.41
N ASN A 63 9.91 -8.66 -9.32
CA ASN A 63 11.26 -8.77 -8.79
C ASN A 63 11.28 -8.75 -7.26
N ALA A 64 10.21 -8.30 -6.60
CA ALA A 64 10.14 -8.27 -5.14
C ALA A 64 9.88 -9.66 -4.51
N GLY A 65 9.74 -10.70 -5.34
CA GLY A 65 9.60 -12.09 -4.87
C GLY A 65 8.26 -12.37 -4.20
N ARG A 66 8.22 -13.37 -3.32
CA ARG A 66 7.06 -13.62 -2.45
C ARG A 66 6.95 -12.47 -1.47
N GLN A 67 5.77 -11.88 -1.39
CA GLN A 67 5.49 -10.68 -0.63
C GLN A 67 4.37 -10.95 0.34
N TRP A 68 4.53 -10.54 1.59
CA TRP A 68 3.44 -10.55 2.58
C TRP A 68 3.29 -9.19 3.23
N LEU A 69 2.03 -8.84 3.43
CA LEU A 69 1.59 -7.58 4.02
C LEU A 69 1.34 -7.79 5.50
N ARG A 70 1.93 -6.96 6.35
CA ARG A 70 1.58 -6.88 7.77
C ARG A 70 1.18 -5.44 8.08
N GLY A 71 0.02 -5.25 8.69
CA GLY A 71 -0.46 -3.97 9.19
C GLY A 71 -0.59 -4.00 10.71
N ASP A 72 0.23 -3.29 11.47
CA ASP A 72 0.02 -3.13 12.90
C ASP A 72 -0.72 -1.82 13.17
N HIS A 73 -1.89 -1.91 13.79
CA HIS A 73 -2.71 -0.78 14.19
C HIS A 73 -2.60 -0.59 15.70
N HIS A 74 -2.07 0.55 16.11
CA HIS A 74 -1.94 0.93 17.52
C HIS A 74 -2.99 1.97 17.85
N TYR A 75 -3.96 1.60 18.68
CA TYR A 75 -4.89 2.51 19.34
C TYR A 75 -4.39 2.77 20.77
N PRO A 76 -4.81 3.88 21.42
CA PRO A 76 -4.49 4.16 22.81
C PRO A 76 -4.80 2.97 23.73
N GLU A 77 -5.93 2.32 23.51
CA GLU A 77 -6.48 1.28 24.40
C GLU A 77 -6.28 -0.15 23.88
N ARG A 78 -5.79 -0.32 22.64
CA ARG A 78 -5.87 -1.60 21.92
C ARG A 78 -4.82 -1.70 20.83
N ARG A 79 -4.28 -2.90 20.60
CA ARG A 79 -3.49 -3.21 19.41
C ARG A 79 -4.22 -4.21 18.53
N ARG A 80 -4.16 -4.02 17.20
CA ARG A 80 -4.67 -4.97 16.22
C ARG A 80 -3.60 -5.20 15.17
N THR A 81 -3.21 -6.46 15.01
CA THR A 81 -2.36 -6.88 13.89
C THR A 81 -3.22 -7.38 12.74
N LEU A 82 -2.87 -6.93 11.55
CA LEU A 82 -3.47 -7.28 10.28
C LEU A 82 -2.42 -8.08 9.51
N SER A 83 -2.78 -9.28 9.07
CA SER A 83 -1.91 -10.09 8.23
C SER A 83 -2.58 -10.25 6.87
N GLY A 84 -1.98 -9.64 5.87
CA GLY A 84 -2.33 -9.81 4.47
C GLY A 84 -1.82 -11.15 3.93
N ARG A 85 -2.48 -11.65 2.89
CA ARG A 85 -2.09 -12.88 2.22
C ARG A 85 -0.76 -12.69 1.50
N GLY A 86 0.12 -13.70 1.58
CA GLY A 86 1.31 -13.75 0.76
C GLY A 86 0.96 -13.83 -0.73
N TRP A 87 1.59 -13.02 -1.58
CA TRP A 87 1.45 -13.09 -3.03
C TRP A 87 2.81 -13.17 -3.71
N SER A 88 2.84 -13.63 -4.96
CA SER A 88 4.03 -13.59 -5.81
C SER A 88 3.62 -13.37 -7.26
N GLY A 89 4.44 -12.65 -8.03
CA GLY A 89 4.19 -12.43 -9.46
C GLY A 89 3.09 -11.40 -9.74
N ARG A 90 2.09 -11.76 -10.58
CA ARG A 90 1.13 -10.84 -11.25
C ARG A 90 0.15 -10.07 -10.36
N TYR A 91 0.17 -10.26 -9.04
CA TYR A 91 -0.73 -9.52 -8.15
C TYR A 91 -0.08 -8.18 -7.77
N THR A 92 -0.87 -7.11 -7.82
CA THR A 92 -0.43 -5.77 -7.42
C THR A 92 -0.71 -5.55 -5.93
N LEU A 93 0.02 -4.61 -5.33
CA LEU A 93 -0.25 -4.18 -3.94
C LEU A 93 -1.72 -3.73 -3.77
N ALA A 94 -2.25 -3.03 -4.77
CA ALA A 94 -3.66 -2.62 -4.81
C ALA A 94 -4.60 -3.83 -4.71
N ALA A 95 -4.39 -4.88 -5.51
CA ALA A 95 -5.23 -6.09 -5.46
C ALA A 95 -5.15 -6.81 -4.10
N CYS A 96 -3.96 -6.85 -3.48
CA CYS A 96 -3.79 -7.43 -2.14
C CYS A 96 -4.60 -6.67 -1.08
N LEU A 97 -4.59 -5.33 -1.16
CA LEU A 97 -5.34 -4.48 -0.24
C LEU A 97 -6.85 -4.52 -0.51
N GLU A 98 -7.29 -4.63 -1.77
CA GLU A 98 -8.71 -4.86 -2.10
C GLU A 98 -9.22 -6.17 -1.46
N ASP A 99 -8.44 -7.27 -1.55
CA ASP A 99 -8.79 -8.54 -0.90
C ASP A 99 -8.84 -8.40 0.63
N TYR A 100 -7.93 -7.62 1.22
CA TYR A 100 -7.96 -7.30 2.65
C TYR A 100 -9.24 -6.56 3.05
N PHE A 101 -9.59 -5.46 2.36
CA PHE A 101 -10.80 -4.69 2.66
C PHE A 101 -12.08 -5.52 2.50
N MET A 102 -12.12 -6.36 1.46
CA MET A 102 -13.27 -7.22 1.18
C MET A 102 -13.48 -8.26 2.30
N ARG A 103 -12.40 -8.88 2.82
CA ARG A 103 -12.52 -9.97 3.81
C ARG A 103 -12.53 -9.48 5.25
N SER A 104 -11.61 -8.58 5.59
CA SER A 104 -11.33 -8.21 6.97
C SER A 104 -12.13 -7.00 7.45
N GLU A 105 -12.53 -6.11 6.53
CA GLU A 105 -13.36 -4.94 6.85
C GLU A 105 -14.78 -5.07 6.29
N GLN A 106 -15.06 -6.07 5.44
CA GLN A 106 -16.35 -6.26 4.75
C GLN A 106 -16.78 -5.01 3.96
N LEU A 107 -15.79 -4.27 3.43
CA LEU A 107 -16.00 -3.05 2.65
C LEU A 107 -15.68 -3.31 1.18
N PRO A 108 -16.63 -3.12 0.26
CA PRO A 108 -16.37 -3.13 -1.18
C PRO A 108 -15.48 -1.91 -1.53
N THR A 109 -14.18 -2.16 -1.68
CA THR A 109 -13.16 -1.13 -1.93
C THR A 109 -12.44 -1.39 -3.24
N ARG A 110 -12.28 -0.35 -4.06
CA ARG A 110 -11.42 -0.35 -5.25
C ARG A 110 -10.28 0.66 -5.11
N LEU A 111 -9.08 0.23 -5.45
CA LEU A 111 -7.85 0.99 -5.26
C LEU A 111 -7.15 1.23 -6.61
N PHE A 112 -7.01 2.50 -6.96
CA PHE A 112 -6.24 2.93 -8.12
C PHE A 112 -4.99 3.66 -7.65
N ILE A 113 -3.84 2.97 -7.77
CA ILE A 113 -2.53 3.51 -7.39
C ILE A 113 -1.76 3.85 -8.66
N ARG A 114 -1.24 5.07 -8.74
CA ARG A 114 -0.40 5.54 -9.86
C ARG A 114 0.88 6.17 -9.30
N THR A 115 2.01 5.59 -9.66
CA THR A 115 3.34 6.12 -9.36
C THR A 115 3.97 6.68 -10.62
N GLY A 116 4.72 7.77 -10.49
CA GLY A 116 5.43 8.40 -11.60
C GLY A 116 6.05 9.71 -11.13
N ASP A 117 6.71 10.43 -12.03
CA ASP A 117 7.23 11.74 -11.68
C ASP A 117 6.12 12.79 -11.70
N VAL A 118 6.13 13.66 -10.69
CA VAL A 118 5.29 14.86 -10.62
C VAL A 118 6.24 16.04 -10.61
N ASP A 119 6.19 16.85 -11.66
CA ASP A 119 7.06 18.03 -11.84
C ASP A 119 8.57 17.70 -11.78
N GLY A 120 8.96 16.57 -12.38
CA GLY A 120 10.36 16.10 -12.40
C GLY A 120 10.89 15.59 -11.06
N LYS A 121 10.01 15.44 -10.06
CA LYS A 121 10.32 14.81 -8.77
C LYS A 121 9.57 13.49 -8.66
N PRO A 122 10.16 12.46 -8.02
CA PRO A 122 9.43 11.22 -7.75
C PRO A 122 8.18 11.53 -6.95
N GLY A 123 7.04 11.21 -7.53
CA GLY A 123 5.72 11.54 -6.99
C GLY A 123 4.79 10.33 -7.00
N CYS A 124 3.67 10.47 -6.31
CA CYS A 124 2.62 9.49 -6.40
C CYS A 124 1.28 10.19 -6.31
N ARG A 125 0.39 9.89 -7.26
CA ARG A 125 -0.98 10.38 -7.26
C ARG A 125 -1.91 9.24 -6.91
N ARG A 126 -2.96 9.61 -6.18
CA ARG A 126 -3.86 8.65 -5.57
C ARG A 126 -5.29 8.93 -5.97
N TYR A 127 -6.01 7.88 -6.39
CA TYR A 127 -7.46 7.89 -6.47
C TYR A 127 -8.04 6.68 -5.73
N VAL A 128 -9.12 6.92 -5.00
CA VAL A 128 -9.80 5.90 -4.21
C VAL A 128 -11.26 5.99 -4.51
N VAL A 129 -11.85 4.86 -4.84
CA VAL A 129 -13.28 4.74 -4.91
C VAL A 129 -13.66 3.71 -3.85
N ALA A 130 -14.01 4.21 -2.67
CA ALA A 130 -14.57 3.42 -1.59
C ALA A 130 -16.09 3.54 -1.68
N GLY A 131 -16.78 2.42 -1.93
CA GLY A 131 -18.23 2.38 -2.11
C GLY A 131 -18.66 1.83 -3.48
N ASN A 132 -19.84 1.23 -3.51
CA ASN A 132 -20.52 0.71 -4.70
C ASN A 132 -20.82 1.85 -5.69
N ALA A 133 -19.82 2.27 -6.45
CA ALA A 133 -20.04 3.09 -7.63
C ALA A 133 -18.82 2.95 -8.54
N CYS A 134 -19.04 2.27 -9.65
CA CYS A 134 -18.29 2.48 -10.87
C CYS A 134 -18.40 3.98 -11.23
N ALA A 135 -17.49 4.80 -10.73
CA ALA A 135 -17.26 6.12 -11.29
C ALA A 135 -16.35 5.91 -12.50
N LYS A 136 -16.96 5.87 -13.69
CA LYS A 136 -16.28 5.94 -14.99
C LYS A 136 -15.14 6.95 -14.91
N CYS A 137 -13.90 6.47 -14.79
CA CYS A 137 -12.74 7.26 -15.17
C CYS A 137 -12.59 7.03 -16.68
N PRO A 138 -12.90 8.00 -17.55
CA PRO A 138 -12.74 7.82 -18.98
C PRO A 138 -11.25 7.57 -19.23
N ALA A 139 -10.95 6.38 -19.76
CA ALA A 139 -9.61 6.04 -20.21
C ALA A 139 -9.15 7.10 -21.22
N GLY A 140 -8.09 7.84 -20.86
CA GLY A 140 -7.42 8.78 -21.75
C GLY A 140 -7.73 10.24 -21.48
N ARG A 141 -7.03 10.84 -20.52
CA ARG A 141 -6.49 12.20 -20.70
C ARG A 141 -5.32 12.45 -19.74
N LEU A 142 -4.13 12.49 -20.37
CA LEU A 142 -2.81 12.97 -19.95
C LEU A 142 -2.06 12.16 -18.89
#